data_AF-A0A2C9M9X8-F1
#
_entry.id   AF-A0A2C9M9X8-F1
#
_cell.length_a   1.000
_cell.length_b   1.000
_cell.length_c   1.000
_cell.angle_alpha   90.00
_cell.angle_beta   90.00
_cell.angle_gamma   90.00
#
_symmetry.space_group_name_H-M   'P 1'
#
loop_
_entity.id
_entity.type
_entity.pdbx_description
1 polymer ?
#
loop_
_entity_poly.entity_id
_entity_poly.type
_entity_poly.pdbx_seq_one_letter_code
_entity_poly.pdbx_strand_id
1 'polypeptide(L)'
;MKASDTGWTDTGWTDTGWTDTGWTDTGWTDTGWTDTGSTDTGSTDTGSTDTGWTDTGRTDTGWTDTGWTDTGSTDTGATGTGWTDTGSTDTGWTDTGFETKILQITDIYKSSK
;
A
#
# COMPACT_ATOMS: atom_id res chain seq x y z
N MET A 1 27.84 0.63 -12.33
CA MET A 1 26.71 0.94 -11.43
C MET A 1 27.24 1.90 -10.41
N LYS A 2 26.64 3.08 -10.26
CA LYS A 2 26.98 3.97 -9.15
C LYS A 2 26.45 3.37 -7.86
N ALA A 3 27.22 3.51 -6.79
CA ALA A 3 26.82 3.00 -5.48
C ALA A 3 25.77 3.90 -4.83
N SER A 4 25.85 5.21 -5.10
CA SER A 4 24.84 6.19 -4.69
C SER A 4 25.00 7.47 -5.51
N ASP A 5 23.88 8.12 -5.84
CA ASP A 5 23.82 9.41 -6.51
C ASP A 5 22.76 10.33 -5.89
N THR A 6 22.89 11.64 -6.13
CA THR A 6 21.85 12.60 -5.76
C THR A 6 21.63 13.58 -6.89
N GLY A 7 20.39 13.78 -7.30
CA GLY A 7 20.15 14.46 -8.56
C GLY A 7 18.68 14.65 -8.90
N TRP A 8 18.46 15.08 -10.15
CA TRP A 8 17.11 15.15 -10.69
C TRP A 8 16.68 13.78 -11.22
N THR A 9 17.61 13.03 -11.80
CA THR A 9 17.32 11.73 -12.39
C THR A 9 18.54 10.83 -12.28
N ASP A 10 18.45 9.82 -11.44
CA ASP A 10 19.56 8.91 -11.17
C ASP A 10 19.18 7.44 -11.43
N THR A 11 20.21 6.62 -11.63
CA THR A 11 20.06 5.16 -11.75
C THR A 11 21.21 4.45 -11.05
N GLY A 12 20.89 3.54 -10.13
CA GLY A 12 21.88 3.14 -9.16
C GLY A 12 21.42 2.09 -8.16
N TRP A 13 22.25 1.92 -7.14
CA TRP A 13 21.91 1.06 -6.00
C TRP A 13 21.21 1.83 -4.89
N THR A 14 21.55 3.11 -4.72
CA THR A 14 21.02 3.93 -3.62
C THR A 14 20.97 5.39 -4.03
N ASP A 15 19.85 5.83 -4.59
CA ASP A 15 19.74 7.17 -5.13
C ASP A 15 18.80 8.05 -4.29
N THR A 16 18.97 9.38 -4.38
CA THR A 16 18.09 10.34 -3.72
C THR A 16 17.87 11.54 -4.62
N GLY A 17 16.63 11.75 -5.04
CA GLY A 17 16.39 12.69 -6.12
C GLY A 17 14.92 12.98 -6.39
N TRP A 18 14.68 13.49 -7.59
CA TRP A 18 13.32 13.74 -8.05
C TRP A 18 12.74 12.52 -8.77
N THR A 19 13.56 11.79 -9.51
CA THR A 19 13.12 10.65 -10.30
C THR A 19 14.21 9.60 -10.40
N ASP A 20 14.16 8.56 -9.57
CA ASP A 20 15.23 7.58 -9.51
C ASP A 20 14.77 6.19 -9.97
N THR A 21 15.72 5.36 -10.38
CA THR A 21 15.44 3.95 -10.71
C THR A 21 16.58 3.06 -10.26
N GLY A 22 16.30 2.16 -9.33
CA GLY A 22 17.36 1.47 -8.64
C GLY A 22 16.90 0.38 -7.70
N TRP A 23 17.73 0.15 -6.68
CA TRP A 23 17.52 -0.87 -5.68
C TRP A 23 16.94 -0.30 -4.38
N THR A 24 17.32 0.93 -4.05
CA THR A 24 16.87 1.61 -2.84
C THR A 24 16.84 3.10 -3.08
N ASP A 25 15.69 3.67 -3.39
CA ASP A 25 15.59 5.06 -3.81
C ASP A 25 14.78 5.89 -2.80
N THR A 26 15.04 7.19 -2.73
CA THR A 26 14.28 8.11 -1.88
C THR A 26 14.07 9.43 -2.60
N GLY A 27 12.83 9.75 -2.92
CA GLY A 27 12.59 10.87 -3.81
C GLY A 27 11.14 11.25 -3.99
N TRP A 28 10.87 11.88 -5.14
CA TRP A 28 9.50 12.26 -5.50
C TRP A 28 8.81 11.17 -6.32
N THR A 29 9.56 10.52 -7.22
CA THR A 29 9.01 9.50 -8.12
C THR A 29 10.03 8.42 -8.39
N ASP A 30 9.92 7.29 -7.71
CA ASP A 30 10.94 6.26 -7.77
C ASP A 30 10.40 4.95 -8.40
N THR A 31 11.30 4.15 -8.95
CA THR A 31 10.95 2.84 -9.50
C THR A 31 12.05 1.82 -9.21
N GLY A 32 11.76 0.85 -8.36
CA GLY A 32 12.81 -0.04 -7.90
C GLY A 32 12.36 -1.20 -7.05
N TRP A 33 13.28 -1.64 -6.20
CA TRP A 33 13.03 -2.71 -5.24
C TRP A 33 12.53 -2.20 -3.90
N THR A 34 12.99 -1.04 -3.47
CA THR A 34 12.64 -0.46 -2.17
C THR A 34 12.64 1.05 -2.27
N ASP A 35 11.48 1.66 -2.32
CA ASP A 35 11.36 3.07 -2.63
C ASP A 35 10.68 3.81 -1.46
N THR A 36 11.04 5.08 -1.25
CA THR A 36 10.41 5.91 -0.22
C THR A 36 10.22 7.32 -0.73
N GLY A 37 8.98 7.70 -1.01
CA GLY A 37 8.74 8.96 -1.67
C GLY A 37 7.28 9.40 -1.75
N SER A 38 6.99 10.19 -2.77
CA SER A 38 5.63 10.66 -3.03
C SER A 38 4.86 9.75 -3.97
N THR A 39 5.54 9.12 -4.93
CA THR A 39 4.92 8.27 -5.94
C THR A 39 5.87 7.17 -6.39
N ASP A 40 5.69 5.96 -5.88
CA ASP A 40 6.67 4.91 -6.07
C ASP A 40 6.07 3.71 -6.82
N THR A 41 6.91 2.95 -7.52
CA THR A 41 6.48 1.74 -8.22
C THR A 41 7.54 0.66 -8.14
N GLY A 42 7.27 -0.38 -7.37
CA GLY A 42 8.30 -1.36 -7.10
C GLY A 42 7.84 -2.61 -6.39
N SER A 43 8.76 -3.15 -5.60
CA SER A 43 8.50 -4.35 -4.80
C SER A 43 8.10 -4.01 -3.36
N THR A 44 8.63 -2.91 -2.81
CA THR A 44 8.37 -2.52 -1.43
C THR A 44 8.45 -1.00 -1.31
N ASP A 45 7.30 -0.36 -1.24
CA ASP A 45 7.23 1.08 -1.39
C ASP A 45 6.63 1.71 -0.12
N THR A 46 7.07 2.91 0.24
CA THR A 46 6.52 3.65 1.39
C THR A 46 6.39 5.12 1.06
N GLY A 47 5.16 5.57 0.88
CA GLY A 47 4.94 6.92 0.40
C GLY A 47 3.50 7.41 0.46
N SER A 48 3.17 8.30 -0.47
CA SER A 48 1.81 8.83 -0.58
C SER A 48 0.97 8.06 -1.59
N THR A 49 1.60 7.52 -2.63
CA THR A 49 0.90 6.85 -3.73
C THR A 49 1.78 5.79 -4.35
N ASP A 50 1.54 4.54 -4.01
CA ASP A 50 2.49 3.48 -4.30
C ASP A 50 1.82 2.39 -5.16
N THR A 51 2.62 1.68 -5.97
CA THR A 51 2.11 0.58 -6.80
C THR A 51 3.12 -0.54 -6.89
N GLY A 52 2.84 -1.66 -6.23
CA GLY A 52 3.82 -2.71 -6.15
C GLY A 52 3.32 -4.02 -5.55
N TRP A 53 4.25 -4.72 -4.92
CA TRP A 53 3.96 -5.97 -4.21
C TRP A 53 3.60 -5.73 -2.75
N THR A 54 4.22 -4.73 -2.11
CA THR A 54 4.05 -4.46 -0.69
C THR A 54 4.19 -2.98 -0.44
N ASP A 55 3.07 -2.31 -0.20
CA ASP A 55 3.02 -0.87 -0.20
C ASP A 55 2.52 -0.37 1.17
N THR A 56 3.04 0.77 1.63
CA THR A 56 2.59 1.40 2.87
C THR A 56 2.50 2.91 2.70
N GLY A 57 1.27 3.40 2.60
CA GLY A 57 1.08 4.80 2.32
C GLY A 57 -0.34 5.28 2.52
N ARG A 58 -0.72 6.25 1.69
CA ARG A 58 -2.05 6.83 1.73
C ARG A 58 -2.96 6.22 0.67
N THR A 59 -2.43 5.92 -0.51
CA THR A 59 -3.19 5.42 -1.65
C THR A 59 -2.37 4.39 -2.38
N ASP A 60 -2.65 3.11 -2.14
CA ASP A 60 -1.76 2.05 -2.57
C ASP A 60 -2.50 1.10 -3.52
N THR A 61 -1.77 0.48 -4.44
CA THR A 61 -2.34 -0.51 -5.37
C THR A 61 -1.36 -1.63 -5.61
N GLY A 62 -1.63 -2.78 -5.02
CA GLY A 62 -0.68 -3.87 -5.09
C GLY A 62 -1.21 -5.22 -4.66
N TRP A 63 -0.29 -6.06 -4.19
CA TRP A 63 -0.66 -7.36 -3.64
C TRP A 63 -0.99 -7.26 -2.16
N THR A 64 -0.24 -6.46 -1.41
CA THR A 64 -0.39 -6.29 0.04
C THR A 64 -0.17 -4.85 0.42
N ASP A 65 -1.24 -4.18 0.81
CA ASP A 65 -1.25 -2.74 0.96
C ASP A 65 -1.65 -2.38 2.40
N THR A 66 -1.03 -1.35 2.96
CA THR A 66 -1.36 -0.84 4.30
C THR A 66 -1.45 0.67 4.30
N GLY A 67 -2.67 1.19 4.35
CA GLY A 67 -2.85 2.62 4.25
C GLY A 67 -4.25 3.14 4.55
N TRP A 68 -4.58 4.23 3.86
CA TRP A 68 -5.90 4.86 3.98
C TRP A 68 -6.87 4.37 2.91
N THR A 69 -6.38 4.11 1.70
CA THR A 69 -7.19 3.76 0.55
C THR A 69 -6.41 2.83 -0.33
N ASP A 70 -6.74 1.55 -0.24
CA ASP A 70 -5.92 0.49 -0.79
C ASP A 70 -6.73 -0.31 -1.82
N THR A 71 -6.05 -0.84 -2.83
CA THR A 71 -6.67 -1.71 -3.85
C THR A 71 -5.75 -2.85 -4.18
N GLY A 72 -6.03 -4.03 -3.63
CA GLY A 72 -5.15 -5.15 -3.84
C GLY A 72 -5.73 -6.52 -3.55
N SER A 73 -4.82 -7.46 -3.28
CA SER A 73 -5.24 -8.80 -2.82
C SER A 73 -5.47 -8.82 -1.31
N THR A 74 -4.68 -8.06 -0.55
CA THR A 74 -4.78 -8.01 0.90
C THR A 74 -4.55 -6.59 1.38
N ASP A 75 -5.61 -5.96 1.86
CA ASP A 75 -5.60 -4.53 2.20
C ASP A 75 -5.86 -4.36 3.70
N THR A 76 -5.04 -3.54 4.36
CA THR A 76 -5.22 -3.20 5.78
C THR A 76 -5.26 -1.70 5.98
N GLY A 77 -6.41 -1.15 6.34
CA GLY A 77 -6.52 0.30 6.35
C GLY A 77 -7.87 0.88 6.75
N ALA A 78 -8.11 2.11 6.32
CA ALA A 78 -9.42 2.73 6.50
C ALA A 78 -10.42 2.21 5.46
N THR A 79 -9.99 2.14 4.19
CA THR A 79 -10.79 1.70 3.05
C THR A 79 -9.98 0.73 2.19
N GLY A 80 -10.49 -0.47 1.97
CA GLY A 80 -9.86 -1.49 1.11
C GLY A 80 -10.77 -1.97 -0.01
N THR A 81 -10.15 -2.41 -1.11
CA THR A 81 -10.85 -2.95 -2.28
C THR A 81 -10.10 -4.17 -2.79
N GLY A 82 -10.49 -5.36 -2.34
CA GLY A 82 -9.68 -6.53 -2.67
C GLY A 82 -10.31 -7.89 -2.42
N TRP A 83 -9.44 -8.90 -2.30
CA TRP A 83 -9.88 -10.23 -1.92
C TRP A 83 -10.10 -10.33 -0.42
N THR A 84 -9.14 -9.82 0.36
CA THR A 84 -9.16 -9.87 1.81
C THR A 84 -8.85 -8.49 2.37
N ASP A 85 -9.87 -7.86 2.94
CA ASP A 85 -9.77 -6.48 3.40
C ASP A 85 -10.02 -6.42 4.91
N THR A 86 -9.20 -5.61 5.59
CA THR A 86 -9.31 -5.35 7.03
C THR A 86 -9.32 -3.85 7.29
N GLY A 87 -10.50 -3.30 7.51
CA GLY A 87 -10.67 -1.87 7.68
C GLY A 87 -12.04 -1.44 8.18
N SER A 88 -12.33 -0.15 7.97
CA SER A 88 -13.58 0.46 8.41
C SER A 88 -14.65 0.40 7.32
N THR A 89 -14.24 0.42 6.06
CA THR A 89 -15.15 0.46 4.91
C THR A 89 -14.49 -0.34 3.79
N ASP A 90 -14.82 -1.62 3.70
CA ASP A 90 -14.13 -2.52 2.80
C ASP A 90 -15.11 -3.09 1.77
N THR A 91 -14.61 -3.32 0.56
CA THR A 91 -15.36 -4.05 -0.45
C THR A 91 -14.49 -5.15 -1.02
N GLY A 92 -14.68 -6.37 -0.49
CA GLY A 92 -13.93 -7.53 -0.92
C GLY A 92 -14.66 -8.84 -0.73
N TRP A 93 -14.06 -9.93 -1.21
CA TRP A 93 -14.64 -11.27 -1.06
C TRP A 93 -14.69 -11.71 0.41
N THR A 94 -13.68 -11.30 1.17
CA THR A 94 -13.56 -11.48 2.62
C THR A 94 -13.30 -10.14 3.28
N ASP A 95 -14.37 -9.49 3.72
CA ASP A 95 -14.31 -8.33 4.64
C ASP A 95 -14.34 -8.85 6.08
N THR A 96 -13.30 -8.54 6.85
CA THR A 96 -13.22 -8.86 8.30
C THR A 96 -13.20 -7.62 9.21
N GLY A 97 -13.53 -6.47 8.62
CA GLY A 97 -13.51 -5.15 9.22
C GLY A 97 -14.53 -4.94 10.34
N PHE A 98 -14.62 -3.69 10.79
CA PHE A 98 -15.50 -3.32 11.90
C PHE A 98 -16.98 -3.48 11.57
N GLU A 99 -17.37 -3.21 10.32
CA GLU A 99 -18.77 -3.28 9.86
C GLU A 99 -19.31 -4.72 9.90
N THR A 100 -18.56 -5.68 9.39
CA THR A 100 -18.93 -7.11 9.43
C THR A 100 -19.06 -7.64 10.86
N LYS A 101 -18.22 -7.18 11.80
CA LYS A 101 -18.34 -7.54 13.23
C LYS A 101 -19.64 -7.05 13.87
N ILE A 102 -20.10 -5.83 13.55
CA ILE A 102 -21.38 -5.30 14.07
C ILE A 102 -22.58 -6.12 13.57
N LEU A 103 -22.59 -6.47 12.28
CA LEU A 103 -23.67 -7.25 11.68
C LEU A 103 -23.78 -8.63 12.32
N GLN A 104 -22.66 -9.33 12.51
CA GLN A 104 -22.63 -10.64 13.18
C GLN A 104 -23.21 -10.58 14.61
N ILE A 105 -22.83 -9.59 15.42
CA ILE A 105 -23.36 -9.41 16.78
C ILE A 105 -24.87 -9.16 16.75
N THR A 106 -25.35 -8.35 15.80
CA THR A 106 -26.76 -8.01 15.67
C THR A 106 -27.61 -9.24 15.31
N ASP A 107 -27.11 -10.09 14.42
CA ASP A 107 -27.82 -11.31 14.00
C ASP A 107 -27.83 -12.38 15.10
N ILE A 108 -26.76 -12.49 15.88
CA ILE A 108 -26.74 -13.31 17.12
C ILE A 108 -27.81 -12.83 18.10
N TYR A 109 -27.89 -11.51 18.34
CA TYR A 109 -28.90 -10.96 19.23
C TYR A 109 -30.34 -11.24 18.75
N LYS A 110 -30.62 -11.06 17.46
CA LYS A 110 -31.94 -11.35 16.87
C LYS A 110 -32.31 -12.84 16.94
N SER A 111 -31.36 -13.75 16.72
CA SER A 111 -31.60 -15.20 16.78
C SER A 111 -31.75 -15.74 18.20
N SER A 112 -31.31 -14.99 19.21
CA SER A 112 -31.45 -15.33 20.63
C SER A 112 -32.81 -14.95 21.26
N LYS A 113 -33.69 -14.28 20.49
CA LYS A 113 -35.05 -13.89 20.90
C LYS A 113 -36.11 -14.64 20.12
#